data_AF-A0A817UBI5-F1
#
_entry.id   AF-A0A817UBI5-F1
#
_cell.length_a   1.000
_cell.length_b   1.000
_cell.length_c   1.000
_cell.angle_alpha   90.00
_cell.angle_beta   90.00
_cell.angle_gamma   90.00
#
_symmetry.space_group_name_H-M   'P 1'
#
loop_
_entity.id
_entity.type
_entity.pdbx_description
1 polymer ?
#
loop_
_entity_poly.entity_id
_entity_poly.type
_entity_poly.pdbx_seq_one_letter_code
_entity_poly.pdbx_strand_id
1 'polypeptide(L)'
;RCNTNLSMDIFLSQPTDHNHVPNPECIAVIELNNQIKAQAATSDESTSSILHSALRTFPLNAASELPRTEIIMQTICRQRQTPAATSTDGLSDDLKKTYRAEDFLLHEEAYVIIFSTKANLSALKHSKHWLLMEHLKYAPMSFISCLRFMH
;
A
#
# COMPACT_ATOMS: atom_id res chain seq x y z
N ARG A 1 1.72 8.43 37.45
CA ARG A 1 2.95 8.67 36.65
C ARG A 1 3.46 7.31 36.22
N CYS A 2 3.18 6.89 34.99
CA CYS A 2 3.62 5.61 34.46
C CYS A 2 4.77 5.90 33.49
N ASN A 3 5.97 5.39 33.81
CA ASN A 3 7.13 5.45 32.92
C ASN A 3 7.01 4.31 31.91
N THR A 4 6.64 4.62 30.67
CA THR A 4 6.77 3.68 29.54
C THR A 4 8.15 3.86 28.93
N ASN A 5 9.14 3.14 29.47
CA ASN A 5 10.43 2.94 28.81
C ASN A 5 10.22 1.82 27.76
N LEU A 6 9.67 2.19 26.61
CA LEU A 6 9.55 1.29 25.46
C LEU A 6 10.89 1.28 24.74
N SER A 7 11.72 0.29 25.09
CA SER A 7 12.83 -0.17 24.26
C SER A 7 12.26 -0.49 22.87
N MET A 8 12.72 0.21 21.83
CA MET A 8 12.48 -0.13 20.43
C MET A 8 13.29 -1.40 20.10
N ASP A 9 12.89 -2.53 20.69
CA ASP A 9 13.32 -3.82 20.18
C ASP A 9 12.59 -4.02 18.85
N ILE A 10 13.31 -3.78 17.76
CA ILE A 10 12.87 -4.11 16.40
C ILE A 10 12.66 -5.62 16.41
N PHE A 11 11.41 -6.05 16.55
CA PHE A 11 11.00 -7.43 16.38
C PHE A 11 11.20 -7.79 14.91
N LEU A 12 12.43 -8.16 14.54
CA LEU A 12 12.68 -8.98 13.38
C LEU A 12 12.06 -10.35 13.71
N SER A 13 10.81 -10.54 13.30
CA SER A 13 10.15 -11.84 13.34
C SER A 13 11.12 -12.89 12.80
N GLN A 14 11.27 -14.01 13.51
CA GLN A 14 12.16 -15.08 13.05
C GLN A 14 11.84 -15.42 11.58
N PRO A 15 12.85 -15.55 10.71
CA PRO A 15 12.63 -15.90 9.32
C PRO A 15 11.76 -17.16 9.25
N THR A 16 10.57 -17.03 8.69
CA THR A 16 9.73 -18.17 8.38
C THR A 16 10.38 -18.94 7.23
N ASP A 17 10.46 -20.26 7.35
CA ASP A 17 11.02 -21.09 6.29
C ASP A 17 10.13 -20.99 5.04
N HIS A 18 10.65 -20.37 3.99
CA HIS A 18 9.93 -20.22 2.73
C HIS A 18 10.12 -21.50 1.91
N ASN A 19 9.02 -22.13 1.49
CA ASN A 19 9.07 -23.35 0.66
C ASN A 19 9.58 -23.11 -0.79
N HIS A 20 10.20 -21.98 -1.06
CA HIS A 20 10.72 -21.63 -2.38
C HIS A 20 11.97 -20.75 -2.26
N VAL A 21 12.89 -20.93 -3.19
CA VAL A 21 14.04 -20.05 -3.36
C VAL A 21 13.55 -18.69 -3.89
N PRO A 22 14.12 -17.56 -3.47
CA PRO A 22 13.78 -16.25 -4.03
C PRO A 22 13.94 -16.24 -5.55
N ASN A 23 12.98 -15.66 -6.26
CA ASN A 23 13.10 -15.45 -7.71
C ASN A 23 13.96 -14.20 -7.98
N PRO A 24 15.20 -14.34 -8.49
CA PRO A 24 16.08 -13.20 -8.74
C PRO A 24 15.52 -12.23 -9.78
N GLU A 25 14.71 -12.72 -10.73
CA GLU A 25 14.09 -11.88 -11.77
C GLU A 25 13.02 -10.96 -11.16
N CYS A 26 12.21 -11.47 -10.23
CA CYS A 26 11.26 -10.64 -9.48
C CYS A 26 11.97 -9.57 -8.64
N ILE A 27 13.12 -9.92 -8.02
CA ILE A 27 13.90 -8.96 -7.23
C ILE A 27 14.38 -7.81 -8.12
N ALA A 28 14.92 -8.10 -9.30
CA ALA A 28 15.36 -7.08 -10.25
C ALA A 28 14.21 -6.13 -10.68
N VAL A 29 13.00 -6.65 -10.86
CA VAL A 29 11.81 -5.84 -11.17
C VAL A 29 11.40 -4.95 -9.99
N ILE A 30 11.49 -5.45 -8.76
CA ILE A 30 11.21 -4.65 -7.56
C ILE A 30 12.22 -3.51 -7.44
N GLU A 31 13.51 -3.79 -7.63
CA GLU A 31 14.57 -2.79 -7.61
C GLU A 31 14.37 -1.71 -8.68
N LEU A 32 14.06 -2.12 -9.93
CA LEU A 32 13.74 -1.19 -11.01
C LEU A 32 12.55 -0.29 -10.65
N ASN A 33 11.47 -0.86 -10.12
CA ASN A 33 10.30 -0.08 -9.72
C ASN A 33 10.62 0.93 -8.61
N ASN A 34 11.46 0.55 -7.65
CA ASN A 34 11.89 1.44 -6.58
C ASN A 34 12.77 2.58 -7.12
N GLN A 35 13.68 2.28 -8.05
CA GLN A 35 14.49 3.28 -8.73
C GLN A 35 13.62 4.28 -9.52
N ILE A 36 12.66 3.78 -10.30
CA ILE A 36 11.73 4.61 -11.06
C ILE A 36 10.92 5.51 -10.13
N LYS A 37 10.42 4.99 -9.01
CA LYS A 37 9.70 5.81 -8.01
C LYS A 37 10.61 6.89 -7.40
N ALA A 38 11.84 6.54 -7.02
CA ALA A 38 12.78 7.48 -6.44
C ALA A 38 13.14 8.61 -7.42
N GLN A 39 13.40 8.28 -8.69
CA GLN A 39 13.68 9.27 -9.73
C GLN A 39 12.44 10.11 -10.05
N ALA A 40 11.26 9.50 -10.17
CA ALA A 40 10.01 10.22 -10.42
C ALA A 40 9.63 11.20 -9.30
N ALA A 41 10.00 10.91 -8.06
CA ALA A 41 9.75 11.77 -6.91
C ALA A 41 10.69 12.99 -6.83
N THR A 42 11.85 12.95 -7.48
CA THR A 42 12.92 13.94 -7.31
C THR A 42 13.29 14.68 -8.59
N SER A 43 12.97 14.12 -9.77
CA SER A 43 13.38 14.66 -11.07
C SER A 43 12.21 15.24 -11.87
N ASP A 44 12.50 16.36 -12.54
CA ASP A 44 11.61 17.05 -13.50
C ASP A 44 11.67 16.46 -14.92
N GLU A 45 12.41 15.36 -15.13
CA GLU A 45 12.53 14.70 -16.45
C GLU A 45 11.17 14.30 -17.05
N SER A 46 11.10 14.03 -18.35
CA SER A 46 9.85 13.48 -18.91
C SER A 46 9.64 12.03 -18.44
N THR A 47 8.38 11.58 -18.34
CA THR A 47 8.06 10.19 -17.99
C THR A 47 8.76 9.18 -18.91
N SER A 48 8.83 9.49 -20.21
CA SER A 48 9.52 8.67 -21.20
C SER A 48 11.03 8.64 -20.94
N SER A 49 11.66 9.76 -20.56
CA SER A 49 13.09 9.81 -20.22
C SER A 49 13.43 8.90 -19.05
N ILE A 50 12.67 9.00 -17.95
CA ILE A 50 12.85 8.15 -16.77
C ILE A 50 12.70 6.67 -17.13
N LEU A 51 11.64 6.32 -17.86
CA LEU A 51 11.41 4.94 -18.31
C LEU A 51 12.55 4.42 -19.18
N HIS A 52 12.95 5.17 -20.22
CA HIS A 52 14.02 4.74 -21.12
C HIS A 52 15.36 4.60 -20.41
N SER A 53 15.68 5.54 -19.51
CA SER A 53 16.90 5.48 -18.71
C SER A 53 16.94 4.23 -17.85
N ALA A 54 15.82 3.94 -17.15
CA ALA A 54 15.70 2.78 -16.26
C ALA A 54 15.77 1.44 -17.03
N LEU A 55 15.08 1.33 -18.18
CA LEU A 55 15.08 0.12 -18.99
C LEU A 55 16.42 -0.14 -19.69
N ARG A 56 17.23 0.89 -19.95
CA ARG A 56 18.54 0.74 -20.60
C ARG A 56 19.51 -0.12 -19.80
N THR A 57 19.41 -0.08 -18.47
CA THR A 57 20.27 -0.85 -17.56
C THR A 57 19.62 -2.13 -17.05
N PHE A 58 18.38 -2.43 -17.49
CA PHE A 58 17.64 -3.58 -16.98
C PHE A 58 18.12 -4.88 -17.64
N PRO A 59 18.33 -5.97 -16.87
CA PRO A 59 18.89 -7.20 -17.41
C PRO A 59 17.88 -7.97 -18.27
N LEU A 60 18.33 -8.45 -19.42
CA LEU A 60 17.46 -9.07 -20.43
C LEU A 60 16.80 -10.39 -19.94
N ASN A 61 17.46 -11.12 -19.04
CA ASN A 61 16.93 -12.36 -18.49
C ASN A 61 15.71 -12.14 -17.57
N ALA A 62 15.56 -10.95 -16.98
CA ALA A 62 14.40 -10.61 -16.15
C ALA A 62 13.29 -9.88 -16.93
N ALA A 63 13.43 -9.72 -18.26
CA ALA A 63 12.51 -8.92 -19.08
C ALA A 63 11.09 -9.51 -19.13
N SER A 64 10.94 -10.82 -18.93
CA SER A 64 9.65 -11.51 -18.84
C SER A 64 8.82 -11.09 -17.63
N GLU A 65 9.47 -10.66 -16.55
CA GLU A 65 8.81 -10.26 -15.30
C GLU A 65 8.43 -8.77 -15.29
N LEU A 66 8.80 -8.01 -16.33
CA LEU A 66 8.51 -6.58 -16.38
C LEU A 66 7.00 -6.32 -16.46
N PRO A 67 6.49 -5.35 -15.68
CA PRO A 67 5.15 -4.83 -15.90
C PRO A 67 5.04 -4.23 -17.31
N ARG A 68 3.82 -4.20 -17.83
CA ARG A 68 3.56 -3.49 -19.09
C ARG A 68 3.97 -2.03 -18.97
N THR A 69 4.52 -1.47 -20.05
CA THR A 69 5.02 -0.09 -20.11
C THR A 69 4.00 0.93 -19.59
N GLU A 70 2.71 0.75 -19.90
CA GLU A 70 1.66 1.67 -19.48
C GLU A 70 1.51 1.72 -17.96
N ILE A 71 1.71 0.60 -17.27
CA ILE A 71 1.65 0.50 -15.81
C ILE A 71 2.83 1.24 -15.17
N ILE A 72 4.02 1.13 -15.76
CA ILE A 72 5.21 1.83 -15.29
C ILE A 72 5.03 3.34 -15.47
N MET A 73 4.52 3.78 -16.63
CA MET A 73 4.21 5.19 -16.88
C MET A 73 3.16 5.74 -15.89
N GLN A 74 2.09 4.98 -15.62
CA GLN A 74 1.10 5.36 -14.61
C GLN A 74 1.73 5.47 -13.21
N THR A 75 2.67 4.60 -12.87
CA THR A 75 3.40 4.65 -11.59
C THR A 75 4.19 5.94 -11.47
N ILE A 76 4.91 6.36 -12.52
CA ILE A 76 5.65 7.63 -12.56
C ILE A 76 4.70 8.82 -12.35
N CYS A 77 3.59 8.87 -13.09
CA CYS A 77 2.60 9.95 -12.96
C CYS A 77 2.01 10.04 -11.54
N ARG A 78 1.64 8.90 -10.95
CA ARG A 78 1.12 8.85 -9.58
C ARG A 78 2.16 9.31 -8.56
N GLN A 79 3.40 8.89 -8.71
CA GLN A 79 4.48 9.28 -7.81
C GLN A 79 4.69 10.79 -7.81
N ARG A 80 4.57 11.45 -8.97
CA ARG A 80 4.67 12.92 -9.08
C ARG A 80 3.50 13.68 -8.49
N GLN A 81 2.31 13.08 -8.57
CA GLN A 81 1.09 13.66 -8.02
C GLN A 81 0.94 13.39 -6.53
N THR A 82 1.73 12.47 -5.98
CA THR A 82 1.69 12.17 -4.55
C THR A 82 2.26 13.39 -3.82
N PRO A 83 1.44 14.12 -3.05
CA PRO A 83 1.98 15.21 -2.26
C PRO A 83 3.06 14.64 -1.35
N ALA A 84 4.21 15.33 -1.27
CA ALA A 84 5.24 15.00 -0.29
C ALA A 84 4.52 14.90 1.04
N ALA A 85 4.65 13.75 1.74
CA ALA A 85 3.85 13.41 2.91
C ALA A 85 3.87 14.57 3.91
N THR A 86 2.89 15.46 3.79
CA THR A 86 2.66 16.52 4.74
C THR A 86 2.31 15.78 6.01
N SER A 87 3.05 16.10 7.07
CA SER A 87 2.85 15.64 8.43
C SER A 87 1.38 15.34 8.70
N THR A 88 1.14 14.22 9.38
CA THR A 88 -0.11 13.66 9.96
C THR A 88 -1.06 14.65 10.62
N ASP A 89 -1.39 15.74 9.95
CA ASP A 89 -2.62 16.49 10.15
C ASP A 89 -3.70 15.59 9.55
N GLY A 90 -4.58 15.10 10.41
CA GLY A 90 -5.49 13.99 10.12
C GLY A 90 -6.27 14.13 8.81
N LEU A 91 -6.89 13.02 8.36
CA LEU A 91 -7.68 13.02 7.13
C LEU A 91 -8.65 14.21 7.10
N SER A 92 -8.71 14.90 5.95
CA SER A 92 -9.74 15.93 5.72
C SER A 92 -11.12 15.34 6.00
N ASP A 93 -12.01 16.12 6.61
CA ASP A 93 -13.35 15.66 7.00
C ASP A 93 -14.18 15.16 5.79
N ASP A 94 -13.88 15.66 4.59
CA ASP A 94 -14.49 15.20 3.34
C ASP A 94 -14.08 13.76 2.99
N LEU A 95 -12.87 13.35 3.38
CA LEU A 95 -12.36 11.99 3.17
C LEU A 95 -12.82 11.02 4.27
N LYS A 96 -13.36 11.53 5.39
CA LYS A 96 -13.92 10.72 6.47
C LYS A 96 -15.35 10.26 6.18
N LYS A 97 -15.98 10.76 5.11
CA LYS A 97 -17.36 10.45 4.75
C LYS A 97 -17.45 9.60 3.49
N THR A 98 -18.44 8.71 3.45
CA THR A 98 -18.80 7.98 2.24
C THR A 98 -19.47 8.91 1.23
N TYR A 99 -19.67 8.43 0.00
CA TYR A 99 -20.47 9.13 -1.02
C TYR A 99 -21.92 9.41 -0.60
N ARG A 100 -22.42 8.73 0.45
CA ARG A 100 -23.75 8.95 1.05
C ARG A 100 -23.70 9.91 2.26
N ALA A 101 -22.57 10.57 2.48
CA ALA A 101 -22.29 11.42 3.64
C ALA A 101 -22.35 10.69 5.00
N GLU A 102 -22.16 9.36 5.01
CA GLU A 102 -22.03 8.59 6.26
C GLU A 102 -20.58 8.60 6.76
N ASP A 103 -20.36 8.67 8.06
CA ASP A 103 -19.02 8.54 8.63
C ASP A 103 -18.44 7.14 8.32
N PHE A 104 -17.26 7.14 7.71
CA PHE A 104 -16.52 5.97 7.27
C PHE A 104 -15.25 5.73 8.09
N LEU A 105 -14.68 6.78 8.70
CA LEU A 105 -13.56 6.65 9.64
C LEU A 105 -14.13 6.61 11.06
N LEU A 106 -14.26 5.42 11.64
CA LEU A 106 -14.86 5.26 12.97
C LEU A 106 -13.85 5.36 14.11
N HIS A 107 -12.59 5.04 13.83
CA HIS A 107 -11.55 5.02 14.83
C HIS A 107 -10.19 5.32 14.20
N GLU A 108 -9.44 6.22 14.83
CA GLU A 108 -8.11 6.65 14.42
C GLU A 108 -7.25 6.76 15.68
N GLU A 109 -6.37 5.80 15.88
CA GLU A 109 -5.31 5.78 16.89
C GLU A 109 -3.95 5.61 16.21
N ALA A 110 -2.86 5.86 16.95
CA ALA A 110 -1.50 5.90 16.40
C ALA A 110 -1.09 4.63 15.60
N TYR A 111 -1.69 3.48 15.89
CA TYR A 111 -1.35 2.20 15.26
C TYR A 111 -2.54 1.50 14.61
N VAL A 112 -3.75 2.06 14.71
CA VAL A 112 -4.98 1.40 14.25
C VAL A 112 -5.89 2.43 13.62
N ILE A 113 -6.26 2.17 12.36
CA ILE A 113 -7.27 2.95 11.65
C ILE A 113 -8.38 1.99 11.23
N ILE A 114 -9.61 2.27 11.66
CA ILE A 114 -10.78 1.46 11.31
C ILE A 114 -11.67 2.24 10.34
N PHE A 115 -11.68 1.75 9.11
CA PHE A 115 -12.57 2.20 8.04
C PHE A 115 -13.81 1.31 8.00
N SER A 116 -14.97 1.82 8.42
CA SER A 116 -16.26 1.13 8.37
C SER A 116 -17.41 2.13 8.55
N THR A 117 -18.65 1.75 8.23
CA THR A 117 -19.85 2.51 8.60
C THR A 117 -20.57 1.86 9.79
N LYS A 118 -21.47 2.60 10.46
CA LYS A 118 -22.34 2.04 11.51
C LYS A 118 -23.22 0.89 10.99
N ALA A 119 -23.65 0.99 9.74
CA ALA A 119 -24.42 -0.05 9.06
C ALA A 119 -23.58 -1.33 8.87
N ASN A 120 -22.32 -1.18 8.43
CA ASN A 120 -21.40 -2.32 8.27
C ASN A 120 -21.10 -2.99 9.62
N LEU A 121 -20.84 -2.21 10.68
CA LEU A 121 -20.63 -2.77 12.03
C LEU A 121 -21.88 -3.51 12.53
N SER A 122 -23.06 -2.98 12.23
CA SER A 122 -24.32 -3.63 12.59
C SER A 122 -24.49 -4.94 11.82
N ALA A 123 -24.13 -5.00 10.53
CA ALA A 123 -24.15 -6.24 9.75
C ALA A 123 -23.13 -7.26 10.30
N LEU A 124 -21.91 -6.81 10.62
CA LEU A 124 -20.85 -7.65 11.22
C LEU A 124 -21.28 -8.23 12.57
N LYS A 125 -21.97 -7.44 13.41
CA LYS A 125 -22.48 -7.88 14.72
C LYS A 125 -23.47 -9.05 14.62
N HIS A 126 -24.25 -9.13 13.54
CA HIS A 126 -25.22 -10.21 13.32
C HIS A 126 -24.63 -11.37 12.51
N SER A 127 -23.41 -11.25 11.98
CA SER A 127 -22.75 -12.33 11.26
C SER A 127 -22.23 -13.40 12.23
N LYS A 128 -22.60 -14.66 11.98
CA LYS A 128 -22.09 -15.81 12.76
C LYS A 128 -20.66 -16.21 12.39
N HIS A 129 -20.17 -15.77 11.23
CA HIS A 129 -18.87 -16.18 10.69
C HIS A 129 -18.10 -14.96 10.21
N TRP A 130 -16.81 -14.93 10.53
CA TRP A 130 -15.87 -13.87 10.18
C TRP A 130 -14.78 -14.51 9.33
N LEU A 131 -14.49 -13.93 8.17
CA LEU A 131 -13.43 -14.37 7.29
C LEU A 131 -12.33 -13.33 7.31
N LEU A 132 -11.16 -13.70 7.82
CA LEU A 132 -9.96 -12.91 7.66
C LEU A 132 -9.35 -13.30 6.31
N MET A 133 -9.35 -12.37 5.36
CA MET A 133 -8.75 -12.56 4.05
C MET A 133 -7.48 -11.72 3.96
N GLU A 134 -6.33 -12.37 3.92
CA GLU A 134 -5.02 -11.70 3.74
C GLU A 134 -4.87 -11.07 2.34
N HIS A 135 -5.67 -11.55 1.37
CA HIS A 135 -5.63 -11.06 -0.01
C HIS A 135 -7.00 -10.55 -0.46
N LEU A 136 -7.14 -9.22 -0.48
CA LEU A 136 -8.37 -8.50 -0.84
C LEU A 136 -8.81 -8.64 -2.32
N LYS A 137 -8.12 -9.43 -3.14
CA LYS A 137 -8.36 -9.51 -4.59
C LYS A 137 -9.72 -10.10 -4.97
N TYR A 138 -10.41 -10.80 -4.06
CA TYR A 138 -11.65 -11.54 -4.36
C TYR A 138 -12.76 -11.39 -3.31
N ALA A 139 -12.71 -10.34 -2.48
CA ALA A 139 -13.80 -10.11 -1.53
C ALA A 139 -15.08 -9.69 -2.31
N PRO A 140 -16.26 -10.20 -1.95
CA PRO A 140 -17.54 -9.69 -2.47
C PRO A 140 -17.60 -8.18 -2.26
N MET A 141 -18.17 -7.41 -3.20
CA MET A 141 -18.21 -5.94 -3.11
C MET A 141 -18.84 -5.41 -1.82
N SER A 142 -19.67 -6.20 -1.12
CA SER A 142 -20.23 -5.87 0.19
C SER A 142 -19.22 -5.91 1.35
N PHE A 143 -18.05 -6.55 1.18
CA PHE A 143 -17.04 -6.76 2.23
C PHE A 143 -15.77 -5.93 2.06
N ILE A 144 -15.51 -5.36 0.87
CA ILE A 144 -14.28 -4.62 0.56
C ILE A 144 -14.08 -3.37 1.43
N SER A 145 -15.15 -2.84 2.04
CA SER A 145 -15.09 -1.59 2.79
C SER A 145 -14.60 -1.69 4.23
N CYS A 146 -14.29 -2.88 4.78
CA CYS A 146 -14.19 -3.05 6.25
C CYS A 146 -12.79 -3.20 6.84
N LEU A 147 -11.74 -3.58 6.11
CA LEU A 147 -10.43 -3.78 6.74
C LEU A 147 -9.30 -3.40 5.80
N ARG A 148 -8.62 -2.30 6.12
CA ARG A 148 -7.26 -2.03 5.68
C ARG A 148 -6.42 -1.76 6.93
N PHE A 149 -5.80 -2.80 7.49
CA PHE A 149 -4.72 -2.60 8.45
C PHE A 149 -3.51 -2.06 7.67
N MET A 150 -3.05 -0.86 8.00
CA MET A 150 -1.71 -0.41 7.59
C MET A 150 -0.74 -0.97 8.62
N HIS A 151 0.13 -1.86 8.16
CA HIS A 151 1.33 -2.29 8.89
C HIS A 151 2.51 -1.40 8.51
#